data_AF-A0A238L5L4-F1
#
_entry.id   AF-A0A238L5L4-F1
#
_cell.length_a   1.000
_cell.length_b   1.000
_cell.length_c   1.000
_cell.angle_alpha   90.00
_cell.angle_beta   90.00
_cell.angle_gamma   90.00
#
_symmetry.space_group_name_H-M   'P 1'
#
loop_
_entity.id
_entity.type
_entity.pdbx_description
1 polymer ?
#
loop_
_entity_poly.entity_id
_entity_poly.type
_entity_poly.pdbx_seq_one_letter_code
_entity_poly.pdbx_strand_id
1 'polypeptide(L)'
;MTVRVFGGWEYEADDALRPDLAKTGYLGGVPMDGDLRNAPEGMAPKLMIRSLRDPDGANLDRIQVIKGWIDADGQTQELVFDAVCSDDWKIVKARCENAVGNTVSIDDAEYTNSIGGSLLMAFWEDPDFDPSQRAFYCVRVLEIPTPRWTTYDAAFYDVGLPEGVRPSQQDMIDIPDLR
;
A
#
# COMPACT_ATOMS: atom_id res chain seq x y z
N MET A 1 -0.19 13.35 -1.02
CA MET A 1 -0.02 12.03 -1.71
C MET A 1 -1.24 11.74 -2.57
N THR A 2 -1.09 11.07 -3.72
CA THR A 2 -2.23 10.65 -4.57
C THR A 2 -2.19 9.16 -4.84
N VAL A 3 -3.29 8.45 -4.54
CA VAL A 3 -3.43 7.02 -4.81
C VAL A 3 -4.63 6.79 -5.73
N ARG A 4 -4.47 5.90 -6.71
CA ARG A 4 -5.55 5.43 -7.57
C ARG A 4 -5.51 3.91 -7.60
N VAL A 5 -6.66 3.29 -7.39
CA VAL A 5 -6.80 1.85 -7.47
C VAL A 5 -8.07 1.55 -8.26
N PHE A 6 -7.98 0.52 -9.10
CA PHE A 6 -9.09 -0.02 -9.86
C PHE A 6 -9.10 -1.53 -9.73
N GLY A 7 -10.29 -2.11 -9.53
CA GLY A 7 -10.51 -3.55 -9.53
C GLY A 7 -11.30 -4.00 -10.75
N GLY A 8 -10.93 -5.14 -11.33
CA GLY A 8 -11.59 -5.69 -12.52
C GLY A 8 -11.20 -7.15 -12.75
N TRP A 9 -11.88 -7.81 -13.67
CA TRP A 9 -11.65 -9.23 -14.00
C TRP A 9 -10.61 -9.41 -15.12
N GLU A 10 -10.58 -8.46 -16.06
CA GLU A 10 -9.87 -8.60 -17.33
C GLU A 10 -8.58 -7.77 -17.43
N TYR A 11 -8.16 -7.10 -16.35
CA TYR A 11 -6.92 -6.34 -16.40
C TYR A 11 -5.70 -7.23 -16.68
N GLU A 12 -4.70 -6.64 -17.31
CA GLU A 12 -3.39 -7.25 -17.52
C GLU A 12 -2.30 -6.45 -16.79
N ALA A 13 -1.14 -7.08 -16.56
CA ALA A 13 -0.05 -6.45 -15.82
C ALA A 13 0.41 -5.12 -16.44
N ASP A 14 0.44 -5.06 -17.77
CA ASP A 14 0.86 -3.87 -18.52
C ASP A 14 -0.14 -2.71 -18.39
N ASP A 15 -1.40 -2.96 -18.06
CA ASP A 15 -2.41 -1.91 -17.89
C ASP A 15 -2.07 -0.98 -16.73
N ALA A 16 -1.45 -1.50 -15.67
CA ALA A 16 -1.00 -0.72 -14.52
C ALA A 16 0.13 0.27 -14.87
N LEU A 17 0.87 0.01 -15.96
CA LEU A 17 1.98 0.83 -16.43
C LEU A 17 1.53 1.92 -17.42
N ARG A 18 0.27 1.89 -17.85
CA ARG A 18 -0.23 2.81 -18.87
C ARG A 18 -0.27 4.26 -18.35
N PRO A 19 0.13 5.24 -19.18
CA PRO A 19 0.00 6.66 -18.83
C PRO A 19 -1.46 7.06 -18.53
N ASP A 20 -2.41 6.43 -19.23
CA ASP A 20 -3.85 6.65 -19.13
C ASP A 20 -4.56 5.71 -18.15
N LEU A 21 -3.89 5.26 -17.09
CA LEU A 21 -4.39 4.35 -16.05
C LEU A 21 -5.87 4.59 -15.67
N ALA A 22 -6.27 5.84 -15.41
CA ALA A 22 -7.64 6.12 -15.00
C ALA A 22 -8.67 5.80 -16.09
N LYS A 23 -8.35 6.08 -17.36
CA LYS A 23 -9.24 5.77 -18.47
C LYS A 23 -9.38 4.25 -18.62
N THR A 24 -8.28 3.51 -18.56
CA THR A 24 -8.29 2.04 -18.59
C THR A 24 -9.05 1.47 -17.39
N GLY A 25 -8.80 2.01 -16.20
CA GLY A 25 -9.48 1.65 -14.96
C GLY A 25 -11.00 1.77 -15.06
N TYR A 26 -11.50 2.95 -15.39
CA TYR A 26 -12.96 3.18 -15.50
C TYR A 26 -13.63 2.41 -16.65
N LEU A 27 -12.90 1.99 -17.69
CA LEU A 27 -13.45 1.20 -18.78
C LEU A 27 -13.50 -0.29 -18.48
N GLY A 28 -12.51 -0.82 -17.75
CA GLY A 28 -12.35 -2.26 -17.51
C GLY A 28 -12.81 -2.75 -16.15
N GLY A 29 -13.27 -1.86 -15.26
CA GLY A 29 -13.61 -2.24 -13.89
C GLY A 29 -14.18 -1.10 -13.07
N VAL A 30 -13.99 -1.20 -11.76
CA VAL A 30 -14.55 -0.28 -10.76
C VAL A 30 -13.42 0.42 -10.00
N PRO A 31 -13.59 1.69 -9.58
CA PRO A 31 -12.68 2.31 -8.63
C PRO A 31 -12.85 1.67 -7.24
N MET A 32 -11.98 2.05 -6.29
CA MET A 32 -12.20 1.74 -4.87
C MET A 32 -13.56 2.24 -4.38
N ASP A 33 -14.11 1.60 -3.36
CA ASP A 33 -15.51 1.73 -2.92
C ASP A 33 -16.54 1.18 -3.94
N GLY A 34 -16.06 0.45 -4.96
CA GLY A 34 -16.88 -0.28 -5.91
C GLY A 34 -17.13 -1.73 -5.51
N ASP A 35 -18.16 -2.33 -6.11
CA ASP A 35 -18.47 -3.75 -5.99
C ASP A 35 -18.05 -4.49 -7.27
N LEU A 36 -17.18 -5.49 -7.14
CA LEU A 36 -16.85 -6.47 -8.17
C LEU A 36 -17.90 -7.58 -8.21
N ARG A 37 -18.90 -7.39 -9.07
CA ARG A 37 -19.99 -8.36 -9.24
C ARG A 37 -19.74 -9.30 -10.40
N ASN A 38 -20.37 -10.47 -10.34
CA ASN A 38 -20.43 -11.47 -11.42
C ASN A 38 -19.05 -11.94 -11.90
N ALA A 39 -18.25 -12.48 -10.98
CA ALA A 39 -16.97 -13.11 -11.32
C ALA A 39 -17.15 -14.11 -12.47
N PRO A 40 -16.44 -13.93 -13.61
CA PRO A 40 -16.40 -14.94 -14.65
C PRO A 40 -15.82 -16.25 -14.10
N GLU A 41 -16.26 -17.38 -14.65
CA GLU A 41 -15.81 -18.69 -14.20
C GLU A 41 -14.29 -18.82 -14.34
N GLY A 42 -13.61 -19.10 -13.21
CA GLY A 42 -12.16 -19.26 -13.16
C GLY A 42 -11.34 -17.97 -13.14
N MET A 43 -11.97 -16.80 -13.01
CA MET A 43 -11.26 -15.52 -12.87
C MET A 43 -11.18 -15.05 -11.41
N ALA A 44 -10.03 -14.49 -11.05
CA ALA A 44 -9.81 -13.80 -9.79
C ALA A 44 -9.87 -12.27 -9.96
N PRO A 45 -10.24 -11.52 -8.91
CA PRO A 45 -10.11 -10.07 -8.89
C PRO A 45 -8.67 -9.63 -9.16
N LYS A 46 -8.52 -8.68 -10.07
CA LYS A 46 -7.25 -8.04 -10.39
C LYS A 46 -7.33 -6.57 -10.05
N LEU A 47 -6.28 -6.07 -9.40
CA LEU A 47 -6.14 -4.70 -8.96
C LEU A 47 -5.02 -4.03 -9.74
N MET A 48 -5.31 -2.86 -10.29
CA MET A 48 -4.31 -1.92 -10.78
C MET A 48 -4.16 -0.80 -9.77
N ILE A 49 -2.95 -0.57 -9.29
CA ILE A 49 -2.66 0.40 -8.25
C ILE A 49 -1.57 1.35 -8.75
N ARG A 50 -1.77 2.65 -8.55
CA ARG A 50 -0.74 3.66 -8.74
C ARG A 50 -0.74 4.66 -7.60
N SER A 51 0.41 4.86 -7.00
CA SER A 51 0.63 5.80 -5.91
C SER A 51 1.78 6.75 -6.23
N LEU A 52 1.54 8.04 -6.01
CA LEU A 52 2.53 9.10 -6.12
C LEU A 52 2.67 9.77 -4.75
N ARG A 53 3.92 9.87 -4.25
CA ARG A 53 4.20 10.50 -2.96
C ARG A 53 3.68 11.94 -2.89
N ASP A 54 3.50 12.45 -1.69
CA ASP A 54 3.32 13.87 -1.50
C ASP A 54 4.58 14.65 -1.91
N PRO A 55 4.50 15.79 -2.64
CA PRO A 55 5.66 16.59 -2.98
C PRO A 55 6.55 16.95 -1.78
N ASP A 56 5.93 17.21 -0.63
CA ASP A 56 6.61 17.58 0.63
C ASP A 56 6.77 16.39 1.59
N GLY A 57 6.29 15.21 1.21
CA GLY A 57 6.34 13.98 2.02
C GLY A 57 7.48 13.03 1.66
N ALA A 58 7.56 11.95 2.45
CA ALA A 58 8.55 10.91 2.28
C ALA A 58 8.30 10.06 1.01
N ASN A 59 9.34 9.39 0.53
CA ASN A 59 9.20 8.41 -0.53
C ASN A 59 8.37 7.21 -0.08
N LEU A 60 7.78 6.51 -1.04
CA LEU A 60 6.97 5.32 -0.80
C LEU A 60 7.87 4.08 -0.66
N ASP A 61 7.64 3.27 0.37
CA ASP A 61 8.35 1.99 0.59
C ASP A 61 7.64 0.84 -0.13
N ARG A 62 6.33 0.68 0.06
CA ARG A 62 5.57 -0.41 -0.56
C ARG A 62 4.08 -0.12 -0.67
N ILE A 63 3.43 -0.88 -1.53
CA ILE A 63 1.97 -0.98 -1.60
C ILE A 63 1.58 -2.37 -1.09
N GLN A 64 0.60 -2.42 -0.19
CA GLN A 64 0.00 -3.64 0.32
C GLN A 64 -1.47 -3.75 -0.13
N VAL A 65 -1.91 -4.97 -0.39
CA VAL A 65 -3.31 -5.34 -0.54
C VAL A 65 -3.70 -6.16 0.68
N ILE A 66 -4.74 -5.73 1.36
CA ILE A 66 -5.30 -6.36 2.55
C ILE A 66 -6.60 -7.01 2.13
N LYS A 67 -6.61 -8.34 2.09
CA LYS A 67 -7.81 -9.15 1.81
C LYS A 67 -8.44 -9.54 3.14
N GLY A 68 -9.67 -9.12 3.38
CA GLY A 68 -10.48 -9.62 4.47
C GLY A 68 -11.64 -10.46 3.96
N TRP A 69 -12.00 -11.54 4.65
CA TRP A 69 -13.15 -12.35 4.28
C TRP A 69 -13.78 -13.02 5.50
N ILE A 70 -14.95 -13.62 5.31
CA ILE A 70 -15.62 -14.45 6.32
C ILE A 70 -15.46 -15.91 5.90
N ASP A 71 -14.90 -16.74 6.78
CA ASP A 71 -14.74 -18.17 6.53
C ASP A 71 -16.06 -18.96 6.74
N ALA A 72 -16.01 -20.27 6.50
CA ALA A 72 -17.17 -21.15 6.64
C ALA A 72 -17.70 -21.23 8.09
N ASP A 73 -16.86 -20.93 9.09
CA ASP A 73 -17.23 -20.90 10.50
C ASP A 73 -17.80 -19.52 10.93
N GLY A 74 -17.85 -18.56 10.01
CA GLY A 74 -18.34 -17.20 10.26
C GLY A 74 -17.31 -16.29 10.93
N GLN A 75 -16.03 -16.68 10.97
CA GLN A 75 -14.96 -15.87 11.56
C GLN A 75 -14.36 -14.94 10.50
N THR A 76 -13.99 -13.73 10.95
CA THR A 76 -13.27 -12.77 10.11
C THR A 76 -11.81 -13.21 9.98
N GLN A 77 -11.36 -13.31 8.74
CA GLN A 77 -9.98 -13.59 8.37
C GLN A 77 -9.39 -12.39 7.64
N GLU A 78 -8.08 -12.19 7.79
CA GLU A 78 -7.34 -11.14 7.09
C GLU A 78 -5.98 -11.68 6.61
N LEU A 79 -5.62 -11.33 5.38
CA LEU A 79 -4.28 -11.54 4.83
C LEU A 79 -3.75 -10.25 4.21
N VAL A 80 -2.46 -9.99 4.43
CA VAL A 80 -1.75 -8.82 3.90
C VAL A 80 -0.72 -9.28 2.90
N PHE A 81 -0.86 -8.80 1.67
CA PHE A 81 0.03 -9.04 0.54
C PHE A 81 0.79 -7.77 0.19
N ASP A 82 2.11 -7.82 0.11
CA ASP A 82 2.90 -6.76 -0.49
C ASP A 82 2.79 -6.92 -2.02
N ALA A 83 2.21 -5.93 -2.70
CA ALA A 83 1.98 -5.93 -4.15
C ALA A 83 3.16 -5.34 -4.94
N VAL A 84 3.88 -4.38 -4.37
CA VAL A 84 5.14 -3.86 -4.91
C VAL A 84 6.00 -3.27 -3.79
N CYS A 85 7.32 -3.40 -3.92
CA CYS A 85 8.33 -2.86 -3.01
C CYS A 85 9.20 -1.85 -3.78
N SER A 86 9.66 -0.78 -3.14
CA SER A 86 10.36 0.33 -3.81
C SER A 86 11.76 0.00 -4.32
N ASP A 87 12.50 -0.85 -3.60
CA ASP A 87 13.94 -1.03 -3.78
C ASP A 87 14.26 -2.32 -4.56
N ASP A 88 13.42 -2.65 -5.57
CA ASP A 88 13.48 -3.89 -6.37
C ASP A 88 13.51 -5.19 -5.53
N TRP A 89 13.05 -5.12 -4.28
CA TRP A 89 13.00 -6.26 -3.38
C TRP A 89 12.04 -7.32 -3.90
N LYS A 90 12.45 -8.57 -3.76
CA LYS A 90 11.59 -9.70 -4.11
C LYS A 90 10.46 -9.81 -3.10
N ILE A 91 9.27 -10.15 -3.59
CA ILE A 91 8.15 -10.56 -2.74
C ILE A 91 8.30 -12.07 -2.48
N VAL A 92 8.53 -12.43 -1.23
CA VAL A 92 8.67 -13.81 -0.74
C VAL A 92 7.55 -14.10 0.22
N LYS A 93 6.73 -15.13 -0.06
CA LYS A 93 5.54 -15.47 0.74
C LYS A 93 4.62 -14.25 0.96
N ALA A 94 4.30 -13.55 -0.13
CA ALA A 94 3.45 -12.36 -0.14
C ALA A 94 3.99 -11.15 0.66
N ARG A 95 5.27 -11.12 1.05
CA ARG A 95 5.88 -9.97 1.75
C ARG A 95 7.20 -9.57 1.09
N CYS A 96 7.56 -8.29 1.09
CA CYS A 96 8.88 -7.87 0.66
C CYS A 96 9.95 -8.52 1.54
N GLU A 97 11.03 -8.97 0.92
CA GLU A 97 12.13 -9.68 1.57
C GLU A 97 12.75 -8.89 2.73
N ASN A 98 12.80 -7.56 2.62
CA ASN A 98 13.39 -6.68 3.63
C ASN A 98 12.34 -5.87 4.39
N ALA A 99 12.69 -5.56 5.64
CA ALA A 99 11.99 -4.56 6.43
C ALA A 99 12.20 -3.16 5.82
N VAL A 100 11.26 -2.26 6.11
CA VAL A 100 11.32 -0.86 5.70
C VAL A 100 12.62 -0.24 6.23
N GLY A 101 13.37 0.40 5.34
CA GLY A 101 14.57 1.15 5.72
C GLY A 101 14.23 2.38 6.56
N ASN A 102 15.22 2.95 7.25
CA ASN A 102 15.04 4.18 8.03
C ASN A 102 16.23 5.12 7.82
N THR A 103 15.94 6.36 7.47
CA THR A 103 16.93 7.42 7.22
C THR A 103 16.81 8.60 8.17
N VAL A 104 16.01 8.47 9.23
CA VAL A 104 15.81 9.52 10.24
C VAL A 104 17.09 9.72 11.06
N SER A 105 17.59 10.95 11.07
CA SER A 105 18.51 11.47 12.09
C SER A 105 17.69 11.95 13.27
N ILE A 106 17.90 11.33 14.44
CA ILE A 106 17.17 11.70 15.66
C ILE A 106 17.68 13.03 16.21
N ASP A 107 19.00 13.22 16.19
CA ASP A 107 19.66 14.39 16.78
C ASP A 107 19.31 15.68 16.02
N ASP A 108 19.23 15.60 14.69
CA ASP A 108 18.90 16.74 13.83
C ASP A 108 17.39 16.88 13.57
N ALA A 109 16.59 15.86 13.95
CA ALA A 109 15.20 15.70 13.52
C ALA A 109 15.01 15.82 11.99
N GLU A 110 15.99 15.33 11.23
CA GLU A 110 15.97 15.31 9.76
C GLU A 110 15.85 13.88 9.23
N TYR A 111 15.61 13.72 7.93
CA TYR A 111 15.69 12.42 7.27
C TYR A 111 16.17 12.58 5.84
N THR A 112 17.02 11.67 5.38
CA THR A 112 17.44 11.67 3.98
C THR A 112 16.41 10.89 3.17
N ASN A 113 15.67 11.55 2.26
CA ASN A 113 14.66 10.91 1.41
C ASN A 113 15.32 10.09 0.26
N SER A 114 16.33 9.29 0.62
CA SER A 114 17.30 8.64 -0.27
C SER A 114 16.99 7.17 -0.57
N ILE A 115 15.99 6.59 0.11
CA ILE A 115 15.43 5.26 -0.14
C ILE A 115 13.96 5.40 -0.52
N GLY A 116 13.33 4.34 -1.02
CA GLY A 116 11.93 4.42 -1.45
C GLY A 116 11.76 4.96 -2.88
N GLY A 117 10.54 4.90 -3.38
CA GLY A 117 10.15 5.38 -4.71
C GLY A 117 9.24 6.60 -4.64
N SER A 118 9.37 7.53 -5.59
CA SER A 118 8.43 8.66 -5.73
C SER A 118 7.09 8.22 -6.34
N LEU A 119 7.12 7.16 -7.16
CA LEU A 119 5.99 6.55 -7.85
C LEU A 119 6.06 5.05 -7.65
N LEU A 120 4.97 4.44 -7.17
CA LEU A 120 4.79 3.00 -7.16
C LEU A 120 3.60 2.64 -8.05
N MET A 121 3.79 1.62 -8.89
CA MET A 121 2.76 1.03 -9.74
C MET A 121 2.73 -0.46 -9.45
N ALA A 122 1.54 -1.03 -9.30
CA ALA A 122 1.38 -2.44 -9.04
C ALA A 122 0.19 -3.02 -9.81
N PHE A 123 0.37 -4.25 -10.24
CA PHE A 123 -0.70 -5.15 -10.65
C PHE A 123 -0.73 -6.28 -9.63
N TRP A 124 -1.91 -6.59 -9.10
CA TRP A 124 -2.09 -7.67 -8.13
C TRP A 124 -3.32 -8.49 -8.48
N GLU A 125 -3.20 -9.81 -8.46
CA GLU A 125 -4.29 -10.76 -8.68
C GLU A 125 -4.45 -11.59 -7.41
N ASP A 126 -5.69 -11.79 -6.94
CA ASP A 126 -5.94 -12.58 -5.73
C ASP A 126 -5.58 -14.07 -5.96
N PRO A 127 -4.53 -14.60 -5.34
CA PRO A 127 -4.08 -15.97 -5.58
C PRO A 127 -5.03 -17.02 -4.98
N ASP A 128 -5.83 -16.62 -4.00
CA ASP A 128 -6.68 -17.51 -3.20
C ASP A 128 -8.15 -17.10 -3.32
N PHE A 129 -8.57 -16.58 -4.48
CA PHE A 129 -9.93 -16.12 -4.69
C PHE A 129 -10.95 -17.27 -4.63
N ASP A 130 -11.96 -17.10 -3.80
CA ASP A 130 -13.11 -18.00 -3.70
C ASP A 130 -14.40 -17.19 -3.92
N PRO A 131 -15.11 -17.39 -5.05
CA PRO A 131 -16.32 -16.63 -5.37
C PRO A 131 -17.49 -16.93 -4.41
N SER A 132 -17.40 -17.96 -3.58
CA SER A 132 -18.41 -18.26 -2.55
C SER A 132 -18.20 -17.44 -1.27
N GLN A 133 -17.03 -16.83 -1.10
CA GLN A 133 -16.70 -16.01 0.06
C GLN A 133 -17.07 -14.56 -0.19
N ARG A 134 -17.56 -13.90 0.87
CA ARG A 134 -17.65 -12.44 0.89
C ARG A 134 -16.31 -11.90 1.33
N ALA A 135 -15.52 -11.44 0.35
CA ALA A 135 -14.22 -10.83 0.57
C ALA A 135 -14.30 -9.32 0.33
N PHE A 136 -13.38 -8.57 0.94
CA PHE A 136 -13.13 -7.18 0.64
C PHE A 136 -11.62 -6.95 0.51
N TYR A 137 -11.23 -5.95 -0.26
CA TYR A 137 -9.85 -5.61 -0.55
C TYR A 137 -9.59 -4.14 -0.19
N CYS A 138 -8.70 -3.90 0.77
CA CYS A 138 -8.18 -2.57 1.07
C CYS A 138 -6.76 -2.43 0.52
N VAL A 139 -6.40 -1.24 0.05
CA VAL A 139 -5.03 -0.96 -0.37
C VAL A 139 -4.37 -0.04 0.65
N ARG A 140 -3.19 -0.43 1.14
CA ARG A 140 -2.36 0.38 2.01
C ARG A 140 -1.11 0.80 1.29
N VAL A 141 -0.77 2.09 1.32
CA VAL A 141 0.53 2.59 0.85
C VAL A 141 1.35 3.01 2.06
N LEU A 142 2.59 2.51 2.16
CA LEU A 142 3.53 2.86 3.22
C LEU A 142 4.57 3.84 2.70
N GLU A 143 4.80 4.93 3.43
CA GLU A 143 5.96 5.80 3.23
C GLU A 143 7.18 5.27 4.00
N ILE A 144 8.37 5.77 3.70
CA ILE A 144 9.55 5.55 4.54
C ILE A 144 9.40 6.34 5.85
N PRO A 145 10.08 5.97 6.94
CA PRO A 145 9.91 6.62 8.23
C PRO A 145 10.31 8.10 8.22
N THR A 146 9.55 8.92 8.93
CA THR A 146 9.79 10.35 9.16
C THR A 146 9.95 10.63 10.67
N PRO A 147 10.61 11.73 11.06
CA PRO A 147 10.71 12.12 12.46
C PRO A 147 9.33 12.43 13.04
N ARG A 148 9.10 12.05 14.31
CA ARG A 148 7.88 12.47 15.02
C ARG A 148 7.97 13.92 15.45
N TRP A 149 6.82 14.53 15.73
CA TRP A 149 6.76 15.86 16.36
C TRP A 149 7.55 15.95 17.66
N THR A 150 7.55 14.89 18.47
CA THR A 150 8.35 14.81 19.69
C THR A 150 9.86 14.86 19.43
N THR A 151 10.30 14.39 18.27
CA THR A 151 11.71 14.41 17.85
C THR A 151 12.09 15.80 17.36
N TYR A 152 11.21 16.45 16.60
CA TYR A 152 11.37 17.87 16.27
C TYR A 152 11.45 18.74 17.53
N ASP A 153 10.56 18.53 18.50
CA ASP A 153 10.58 19.28 19.77
C ASP A 153 11.87 19.02 20.56
N ALA A 154 12.30 17.76 20.66
CA ALA A 154 13.53 17.39 21.36
C ALA A 154 14.76 18.08 20.77
N ALA A 155 14.90 18.06 19.44
CA ALA A 155 15.98 18.74 18.74
C ALA A 155 15.89 20.27 18.86
N PHE A 156 14.69 20.85 18.77
CA PHE A 156 14.49 22.29 18.86
C PHE A 156 14.81 22.85 20.26
N TYR A 157 14.41 22.14 21.31
CA TYR A 157 14.63 22.58 22.71
C TYR A 157 15.95 22.09 23.31
N ASP A 158 16.75 21.32 22.57
CA ASP A 158 17.99 20.68 23.04
C ASP A 158 17.77 19.85 24.32
N VAL A 159 16.72 19.01 24.27
CA VAL A 159 16.34 18.11 25.37
C VAL A 159 16.31 16.66 24.89
N GLY A 160 16.58 15.73 25.80
CA GLY A 160 16.45 14.30 25.50
C GLY A 160 15.00 13.89 25.26
N LEU A 161 14.80 13.00 24.29
CA LEU A 161 13.51 12.32 24.08
C LEU A 161 13.10 11.55 25.36
N PRO A 162 11.86 11.69 25.86
CA PRO A 162 11.39 10.95 27.02
C PRO A 162 11.40 9.43 26.79
N GLU A 163 11.57 8.67 27.88
CA GLU A 163 11.58 7.21 27.83
C GLU A 163 10.27 6.64 27.27
N GLY A 164 10.38 5.67 26.35
CA GLY A 164 9.23 5.03 25.71
C GLY A 164 8.64 5.78 24.50
N VAL A 165 9.11 6.99 24.20
CA VAL A 165 8.69 7.72 23.00
C VAL A 165 9.44 7.21 21.77
N ARG A 166 8.70 6.86 20.72
CA ARG A 166 9.32 6.45 19.45
C ARG A 166 9.83 7.69 18.70
N PRO A 167 11.09 7.72 18.24
CA PRO A 167 11.67 8.89 17.57
C PRO A 167 11.18 9.08 16.13
N SER A 168 10.68 8.02 15.50
CA SER A 168 10.13 8.09 14.15
C SER A 168 8.71 7.54 14.09
N GLN A 169 8.03 7.88 13.01
CA GLN A 169 6.77 7.29 12.61
C GLN A 169 6.85 6.88 11.15
N GLN A 170 5.96 5.97 10.77
CA GLN A 170 5.75 5.61 9.39
C GLN A 170 4.32 5.99 9.05
N ASP A 171 4.18 6.90 8.10
CA ASP A 171 2.87 7.31 7.63
C ASP A 171 2.36 6.27 6.62
N MET A 172 1.06 6.01 6.71
CA MET A 172 0.36 5.08 5.84
C MET A 172 -0.97 5.69 5.43
N ILE A 173 -1.37 5.42 4.19
CA ILE A 173 -2.70 5.75 3.71
C ILE A 173 -3.40 4.45 3.36
N ASP A 174 -4.49 4.19 4.08
CA ASP A 174 -5.44 3.12 3.78
C ASP A 174 -6.52 3.67 2.84
N ILE A 175 -6.68 3.04 1.69
CA ILE A 175 -7.69 3.36 0.70
C ILE A 175 -8.94 2.50 0.98
N PRO A 176 -10.16 3.09 0.99
CA PRO A 176 -11.42 2.41 1.32
C PRO A 176 -11.63 1.13 0.51
N ASP A 177 -12.41 0.20 1.07
CA ASP A 177 -12.55 -1.17 0.57
C ASP A 177 -13.16 -1.28 -0.83
N LEU A 178 -12.72 -2.28 -1.57
CA LEU A 178 -13.40 -2.85 -2.73
C LEU A 178 -14.10 -4.14 -2.31
N ARG A 179 -15.34 -4.38 -2.73
CA ARG A 179 -16.16 -5.52 -2.30
C ARG A 179 -16.50 -6.49 -3.43
#